data_AF-A0A0E0EEU2-F1
#
_entry.id   AF-A0A0E0EEU2-F1
#
_cell.length_a   1.000
_cell.length_b   1.000
_cell.length_c   1.000
_cell.angle_alpha   90.00
_cell.angle_beta   90.00
_cell.angle_gamma   90.00
#
_symmetry.space_group_name_H-M   'P 1'
#
loop_
_entity.id
_entity.type
_entity.pdbx_description
1 polymer ?
#
loop_
_entity_poly.entity_id
_entity_poly.type
_entity_poly.pdbx_seq_one_letter_code
_entity_poly.pdbx_strand_id
1 'polypeptide(L)'
;MPPLDGNGGGGAAGDHTHDVVIDVGATTTSSCVVCMEPLEWAAIGPCGHGEVCAGCALHIRVFQNNRRCCICRAPCRVVVVTSHGAIAAAAGGGWPAVSSRLPRSLAAAGRGGGYSRREGRVGEYWYLAGMGAFFDDERQYAAAKAAARLGPPPCGDANENPPPPPPPTTTTTTRTRTGVSNSDGQGSILTREKMEALVFILVVVVILVVMAFV
;
A
#
# COMPACT_ATOMS: atom_id res chain seq x y z
N MET A 1 -19.32 34.05 69.26
CA MET A 1 -20.50 33.18 69.42
C MET A 1 -21.44 33.46 68.24
N PRO A 2 -21.93 32.41 67.53
CA PRO A 2 -22.69 32.47 66.26
C PRO A 2 -24.22 32.59 66.51
N PRO A 3 -25.14 32.55 65.51
CA PRO A 3 -25.52 31.32 64.75
C PRO A 3 -25.66 31.56 63.22
N LEU A 4 -25.25 30.65 62.32
CA LEU A 4 -25.85 29.35 61.90
C LEU A 4 -27.27 29.52 61.37
N ASP A 5 -27.49 29.40 60.06
CA ASP A 5 -28.05 28.20 59.40
C ASP A 5 -28.14 28.39 57.85
N GLY A 6 -28.06 27.40 56.96
CA GLY A 6 -27.90 25.96 57.05
C GLY A 6 -28.08 25.30 55.66
N ASN A 7 -27.63 24.03 55.56
CA ASN A 7 -28.10 22.97 54.65
C ASN A 7 -27.84 23.12 53.13
N GLY A 8 -27.44 22.11 52.34
CA GLY A 8 -27.20 20.67 52.47
C GLY A 8 -26.65 20.22 51.10
N GLY A 9 -25.70 19.30 51.02
CA GLY A 9 -25.96 17.86 50.91
C GLY A 9 -25.56 17.35 49.53
N GLY A 10 -24.89 16.19 49.46
CA GLY A 10 -24.64 15.48 48.20
C GLY A 10 -23.19 15.07 48.02
N GLY A 11 -22.88 13.83 48.42
CA GLY A 11 -21.62 13.20 48.08
C GLY A 11 -21.52 12.87 46.59
N ALA A 12 -20.29 12.83 46.11
CA ALA A 12 -19.85 11.99 44.99
C ALA A 12 -18.43 11.56 45.38
N ALA A 13 -18.29 10.33 45.87
CA ALA A 13 -17.77 9.24 45.05
C ALA A 13 -16.50 9.70 44.32
N GLY A 14 -15.35 9.40 44.92
CA GLY A 14 -14.10 9.44 44.19
C GLY A 14 -14.23 8.49 43.02
N ASP A 15 -14.42 9.05 41.83
CA ASP A 15 -14.36 8.32 40.60
C ASP A 15 -12.90 8.00 40.35
N HIS A 16 -12.47 6.80 40.74
CA HIS A 16 -11.19 6.24 40.35
C HIS A 16 -11.33 5.68 38.94
N THR A 17 -11.77 6.53 38.00
CA THR A 17 -11.55 6.27 36.59
C THR A 17 -10.05 6.40 36.37
N HIS A 18 -9.38 5.25 36.35
CA HIS A 18 -8.08 5.16 35.73
C HIS A 18 -8.29 5.37 34.24
N ASP A 19 -8.42 6.64 33.84
CA ASP A 19 -8.20 7.03 32.47
C ASP A 19 -6.75 6.67 32.18
N VAL A 20 -6.57 5.49 31.59
CA VAL A 20 -5.31 5.15 30.95
C VAL A 20 -5.23 6.07 29.75
N VAL A 21 -4.67 7.27 29.98
CA VAL A 21 -4.18 8.13 28.93
C VAL A 21 -3.02 7.35 28.32
N ILE A 22 -3.32 6.58 27.26
CA ILE A 22 -2.28 6.13 26.36
C ILE A 22 -1.80 7.42 25.70
N ASP A 23 -0.72 7.99 26.26
CA ASP A 23 0.15 8.86 25.50
C ASP A 23 0.65 8.02 24.32
N VAL A 24 -0.11 8.03 23.23
CA VAL A 24 0.44 7.73 21.91
C VAL A 24 1.38 8.89 21.67
N GLY A 25 2.59 8.77 22.21
CA GLY A 25 3.74 9.58 21.84
C GLY A 25 3.93 9.36 20.35
N ALA A 26 3.20 10.15 19.58
CA ALA A 26 2.99 9.97 18.17
C ALA A 26 4.27 10.38 17.44
N THR A 27 5.25 9.49 17.45
CA THR A 27 6.03 9.31 16.24
C THR A 27 5.06 8.65 15.27
N THR A 28 4.30 9.44 14.51
CA THR A 28 3.43 8.91 13.46
C THR A 28 4.32 8.31 12.38
N THR A 29 4.75 7.07 12.58
CA THR A 29 5.40 6.29 11.53
C THR A 29 4.35 6.07 10.46
N SER A 30 4.49 6.80 9.35
CA SER A 30 3.71 6.56 8.14
C SER A 30 3.83 5.09 7.77
N SER A 31 2.72 4.40 7.53
CA SER A 31 2.67 3.01 7.09
C SER A 31 2.14 2.91 5.67
N CYS A 32 2.52 1.84 4.98
CA CYS A 32 2.04 1.54 3.64
C CYS A 32 0.54 1.21 3.69
N VAL A 33 -0.27 1.87 2.85
CA VAL A 33 -1.71 1.60 2.79
C VAL A 33 -2.07 0.18 2.29
N VAL A 34 -1.10 -0.55 1.73
CA VAL A 34 -1.30 -1.90 1.17
C VAL A 34 -0.87 -2.99 2.15
N CYS A 35 0.37 -2.95 2.63
CA CYS A 35 0.92 -4.00 3.53
C CYS A 35 0.94 -3.60 5.01
N MET A 36 0.58 -2.36 5.36
CA MET A 36 0.65 -1.80 6.73
C MET A 36 2.04 -1.77 7.36
N GLU A 37 3.10 -2.11 6.60
CA GLU A 37 4.49 -2.02 7.05
C GLU A 37 5.00 -0.57 7.06
N PRO A 38 6.10 -0.28 7.80
CA PRO A 38 6.70 1.05 7.83
C PRO A 38 7.02 1.60 6.43
N LEU A 39 6.61 2.83 6.17
CA LEU A 39 6.75 3.48 4.87
C LEU A 39 8.05 4.29 4.82
N GLU A 40 9.19 3.62 4.73
CA GLU A 40 10.48 4.30 4.57
C GLU A 40 10.69 4.79 3.12
N TRP A 41 10.31 3.94 2.16
CA TRP A 41 10.46 4.18 0.73
C TRP A 41 9.11 4.06 0.04
N ALA A 42 8.69 5.13 -0.61
CA ALA A 42 7.37 5.24 -1.18
C ALA A 42 7.39 5.57 -2.67
N ALA A 43 6.45 4.99 -3.41
CA ALA A 43 6.22 5.30 -4.81
C ALA A 43 5.17 6.41 -4.95
N ILE A 44 5.59 7.58 -5.46
CA ILE A 44 4.72 8.71 -5.74
C ILE A 44 4.47 8.86 -7.24
N GLY A 45 3.21 9.11 -7.63
CA GLY A 45 2.81 9.34 -9.02
C GLY A 45 2.31 10.77 -9.28
N PRO A 46 1.97 11.11 -10.54
CA PRO A 46 1.43 12.42 -10.92
C PRO A 46 0.20 12.88 -10.14
N CYS A 47 -0.54 11.93 -9.57
CA CYS A 47 -1.70 12.19 -8.73
C CYS A 47 -1.35 12.66 -7.30
N GLY A 48 -0.07 12.73 -6.92
CA GLY A 48 0.38 13.19 -5.61
C GLY A 48 0.39 12.13 -4.51
N HIS A 49 -0.43 11.08 -4.61
CA HIS A 49 -0.39 9.94 -3.67
C HIS A 49 0.99 9.29 -3.62
N GLY A 50 1.55 9.21 -2.41
CA GLY A 50 2.87 8.67 -2.08
C GLY A 50 2.85 7.78 -0.84
N GLU A 51 1.75 7.07 -0.59
CA GLU A 51 1.49 6.28 0.62
C GLU A 51 1.68 4.77 0.42
N VAL A 52 2.31 4.37 -0.69
CA VAL A 52 2.51 2.96 -1.07
C VAL A 52 4.00 2.66 -1.08
N CYS A 53 4.41 1.61 -0.35
CA CYS A 53 5.83 1.24 -0.28
C CYS A 53 6.37 0.76 -1.63
N ALA A 54 7.69 0.83 -1.81
CA ALA A 54 8.36 0.39 -3.03
C ALA A 54 8.02 -1.06 -3.43
N GLY A 55 7.93 -1.97 -2.46
CA GLY A 55 7.59 -3.37 -2.69
C GLY A 55 6.15 -3.59 -3.18
N CYS A 56 5.16 -2.97 -2.52
CA CYS A 56 3.76 -3.04 -2.96
C CYS A 56 3.56 -2.36 -4.31
N ALA A 57 4.23 -1.23 -4.54
CA ALA A 57 4.21 -0.56 -5.84
C ALA A 57 4.83 -1.44 -6.95
N LEU A 58 5.94 -2.14 -6.66
CA LEU A 58 6.53 -3.11 -7.58
C LEU A 58 5.52 -4.21 -7.91
N HIS A 59 4.88 -4.78 -6.89
CA HIS A 59 3.95 -5.89 -7.08
C HIS A 59 2.75 -5.51 -7.95
N ILE A 60 2.13 -4.36 -7.67
CA ILE A 60 0.99 -3.84 -8.45
C ILE A 60 1.40 -3.53 -9.90
N ARG A 61 2.56 -2.89 -10.09
CA ARG A 61 2.94 -2.36 -11.41
C ARG A 61 3.59 -3.41 -12.31
N VAL A 62 4.35 -4.35 -11.74
CA VAL A 62 5.09 -5.37 -12.48
C VAL A 62 4.29 -6.67 -12.56
N PHE A 63 3.83 -7.21 -11.43
CA PHE A 63 3.19 -8.53 -11.42
C PHE A 63 1.70 -8.47 -11.76
N GLN A 64 1.00 -7.43 -11.35
CA GLN A 64 -0.40 -7.22 -11.73
C GLN A 64 -0.57 -6.37 -13.00
N ASN A 65 0.55 -5.88 -13.58
CA ASN A 65 0.58 -4.99 -14.75
C ASN A 65 -0.39 -3.78 -14.65
N ASN A 66 -0.61 -3.26 -13.43
CA ASN A 66 -1.53 -2.16 -13.19
C ASN A 66 -0.77 -0.85 -12.97
N ARG A 67 -0.87 0.08 -13.95
CA ARG A 67 -0.19 1.40 -13.91
C ARG A 67 -1.10 2.53 -13.43
N ARG A 68 -2.15 2.22 -12.67
CA ARG A 68 -3.01 3.22 -12.02
C ARG A 68 -2.60 3.39 -10.56
N CYS A 69 -2.86 4.55 -9.98
CA CYS A 69 -2.77 4.72 -8.52
C CYS A 69 -3.77 3.78 -7.84
N CYS A 70 -3.36 2.99 -6.84
CA CYS A 70 -4.27 2.11 -6.11
C CYS A 70 -5.24 2.87 -5.18
N ILE A 71 -4.95 4.14 -4.89
CA ILE A 71 -5.81 5.01 -4.06
C ILE A 71 -6.88 5.67 -4.92
N CYS A 72 -6.48 6.50 -5.90
CA CYS A 72 -7.43 7.29 -6.70
C CYS A 72 -7.71 6.77 -8.11
N ARG A 73 -7.08 5.67 -8.54
CA ARG A 73 -7.22 5.08 -9.88
C ARG A 73 -6.78 5.97 -11.06
N ALA A 74 -6.18 7.13 -10.78
CA ALA A 74 -5.60 8.00 -11.81
C ALA A 74 -4.51 7.26 -12.61
N PRO A 75 -4.37 7.52 -13.92
CA PRO A 75 -3.27 6.95 -14.71
C PRO A 75 -1.90 7.46 -14.25
N CYS A 76 -1.06 6.56 -13.73
CA CYS A 76 0.28 6.86 -13.24
C CYS A 76 1.31 6.08 -14.06
N ARG A 77 1.52 6.47 -15.33
CA ARG A 77 2.42 5.75 -16.26
C ARG A 77 3.88 5.74 -15.79
N VAL A 78 4.26 6.77 -15.04
CA VAL A 78 5.59 6.93 -14.43
C VAL A 78 5.38 7.25 -12.94
N VAL A 79 6.21 6.66 -12.09
CA VAL A 79 6.28 6.96 -10.65
C VAL A 79 7.73 7.23 -10.26
N VAL A 80 7.93 7.87 -9.12
CA VAL A 80 9.24 8.01 -8.47
C VAL A 80 9.19 7.26 -7.15
N VAL A 81 10.17 6.39 -6.91
CA VAL A 81 10.43 5.77 -5.62
C VAL A 81 11.49 6.60 -4.93
N THR A 82 11.14 7.15 -3.77
CA THR A 82 11.98 8.03 -2.96
C THR A 82 11.66 7.82 -1.48
N SER A 83 12.44 8.41 -0.58
CA SER A 83 12.15 8.32 0.85
C SER A 83 10.84 9.01 1.19
N HIS A 84 10.05 8.44 2.10
CA HIS A 84 8.78 9.04 2.49
C HIS A 84 8.96 10.40 3.17
N GLY A 85 10.06 10.58 3.92
CA GLY A 85 10.45 11.87 4.47
C GLY A 85 10.65 12.95 3.40
N ALA A 86 11.20 12.60 2.24
CA ALA A 86 11.36 13.55 1.12
C ALA A 86 10.02 13.96 0.49
N ILE A 87 9.02 13.06 0.50
CA ILE A 87 7.66 13.36 0.03
C ILE A 87 6.95 14.27 1.05
N ALA A 88 7.04 13.94 2.35
CA ALA A 88 6.43 14.70 3.43
C ALA A 88 7.01 16.13 3.54
N ALA A 89 8.32 16.28 3.29
CA ALA A 89 8.99 17.58 3.28
C ALA A 89 8.66 18.44 2.05
N ALA A 90 8.09 17.87 0.98
CA ALA A 90 7.82 18.59 -0.25
C ALA A 90 6.51 19.39 -0.18
N ALA A 91 6.62 20.71 -0.10
CA ALA A 91 5.47 21.61 -0.20
C ALA A 91 4.73 21.44 -1.54
N GLY A 92 3.38 21.39 -1.49
CA GLY A 92 2.54 21.35 -2.70
C GLY A 92 2.20 19.96 -3.24
N GLY A 93 2.28 18.91 -2.42
CA GLY A 93 1.92 17.54 -2.78
C GLY A 93 3.00 16.91 -3.65
N GLY A 94 3.94 16.18 -3.03
CA GLY A 94 5.34 15.98 -3.45
C GLY A 94 5.69 15.61 -4.91
N TRP A 95 4.73 15.37 -5.80
CA TRP A 95 4.97 15.08 -7.22
C TRP A 95 5.70 16.20 -7.99
N PRO A 96 5.30 17.49 -7.96
CA PRO A 96 6.02 18.54 -8.68
C PRO A 96 7.49 18.66 -8.22
N ALA A 97 7.74 18.50 -6.92
CA ALA A 97 9.07 18.55 -6.35
C ALA A 97 9.96 17.42 -6.87
N VAL A 98 9.48 16.17 -6.88
CA VAL A 98 10.29 15.04 -7.38
C VAL A 98 10.39 15.02 -8.91
N SER A 99 9.32 15.36 -9.62
CA SER A 99 9.26 15.23 -11.08
C SER A 99 10.04 16.32 -11.82
N SER A 100 10.23 17.48 -11.20
CA SER A 100 11.02 18.59 -11.78
C SER A 100 12.50 18.23 -12.00
N ARG A 101 13.03 17.29 -11.20
CA ARG A 101 14.42 16.81 -11.26
C ARG A 101 14.63 15.62 -12.21
N LEU A 102 13.55 15.06 -12.75
CA LEU A 102 13.65 13.86 -13.57
C LEU A 102 14.37 14.14 -14.90
N PRO A 103 15.28 13.24 -15.33
CA PRO A 103 16.00 13.39 -16.59
C PRO A 103 15.02 13.45 -17.77
N ARG A 104 15.17 14.45 -18.64
CA ARG A 104 14.36 14.57 -19.86
C ARG A 104 15.00 13.82 -21.02
N SER A 105 14.17 13.26 -21.89
CA SER A 105 14.63 12.64 -23.13
C SER A 105 15.03 13.72 -24.15
N LEU A 106 16.28 13.68 -24.61
CA LEU A 106 16.79 14.57 -25.67
C LEU A 106 16.12 14.29 -27.03
N ALA A 107 15.68 13.04 -27.25
CA ALA A 107 15.06 12.59 -28.51
C ALA A 107 13.69 13.23 -28.82
N ALA A 108 13.11 14.01 -27.89
CA ALA A 108 11.79 14.62 -28.03
C ALA A 108 11.82 16.16 -28.00
N ALA A 109 12.99 16.77 -28.23
CA ALA A 109 13.21 18.22 -28.17
C ALA A 109 12.31 19.07 -29.11
N GLY A 110 11.55 18.45 -30.03
CA GLY A 110 10.62 19.15 -30.94
C GLY A 110 9.12 18.92 -30.70
N ARG A 111 8.68 18.07 -29.75
CA ARG A 111 7.25 17.72 -29.56
C ARG A 111 6.81 17.63 -28.09
N GLY A 112 7.40 18.43 -27.20
CA GLY A 112 7.13 18.34 -25.77
C GLY A 112 7.81 17.11 -25.15
N GLY A 113 9.04 17.28 -24.69
CA GLY A 113 9.88 16.16 -24.28
C GLY A 113 9.39 15.43 -23.03
N GLY A 114 9.30 14.09 -23.12
CA GLY A 114 9.01 13.22 -21.98
C GLY A 114 10.25 12.84 -21.16
N TYR A 115 10.07 12.10 -20.07
CA TYR A 115 11.18 11.59 -19.24
C TYR A 115 12.05 10.57 -20.00
N SER A 116 13.35 10.53 -19.70
CA SER A 116 14.28 9.54 -20.26
C SER A 116 14.05 8.18 -19.61
N ARG A 117 13.27 7.33 -20.28
CA ARG A 117 12.87 5.98 -19.84
C ARG A 117 13.85 4.90 -20.31
N ARG A 118 15.16 5.17 -20.21
CA ARG A 118 16.22 4.21 -20.52
C ARG A 118 16.50 3.37 -19.28
N GLU A 119 16.42 2.05 -19.38
CA GLU A 119 16.75 1.13 -18.27
C GLU A 119 18.16 1.41 -17.70
N GLY A 120 18.29 1.37 -16.38
CA GLY A 120 19.55 1.62 -15.67
C GLY A 120 19.73 3.07 -15.26
N ARG A 121 20.99 3.50 -15.08
CA ARG A 121 21.31 4.85 -14.62
C ARG A 121 21.01 5.89 -15.69
N VAL A 122 20.30 6.95 -15.30
CA VAL A 122 19.93 8.09 -16.14
C VAL A 122 20.12 9.36 -15.30
N GLY A 123 21.24 10.05 -15.49
CA GLY A 123 21.62 11.17 -14.62
C GLY A 123 21.81 10.70 -13.18
N GLU A 124 21.17 11.41 -12.24
CA GLU A 124 21.18 11.07 -10.80
C GLU A 124 20.15 10.00 -10.41
N TYR A 125 19.31 9.56 -11.36
CA TYR A 125 18.27 8.58 -11.11
C TYR A 125 18.59 7.23 -11.74
N TRP A 126 17.95 6.18 -11.24
CA TRP A 126 17.90 4.86 -11.86
C TRP A 126 16.49 4.58 -12.36
N TYR A 127 16.36 4.05 -13.57
CA TYR A 127 15.07 3.74 -14.17
C TYR A 127 14.88 2.25 -14.37
N LEU A 128 13.76 1.72 -13.83
CA LEU A 128 13.31 0.34 -14.04
C LEU A 128 12.13 0.34 -15.02
N ALA A 129 12.38 -0.09 -16.26
CA ALA A 129 11.42 -0.01 -17.36
C ALA A 129 10.16 -0.86 -17.13
N GLY A 130 10.33 -2.06 -16.56
CA GLY A 130 9.22 -2.96 -16.24
C GLY A 130 8.22 -2.33 -15.26
N MET A 131 8.73 -1.67 -14.22
CA MET A 131 7.91 -0.96 -13.23
C MET A 131 7.45 0.42 -13.72
N GLY A 132 8.16 1.01 -14.69
CA GLY A 132 7.96 2.40 -15.08
C GLY A 132 8.23 3.35 -13.92
N ALA A 133 9.32 3.13 -13.19
CA ALA A 133 9.68 3.86 -11.98
C ALA A 133 11.10 4.42 -12.06
N PHE A 134 11.27 5.65 -11.59
CA PHE A 134 12.57 6.23 -11.26
C PHE A 134 12.88 6.00 -9.78
N PHE A 135 14.14 5.78 -9.45
CA PHE A 135 14.66 5.64 -8.09
C PHE A 135 15.77 6.67 -7.91
N ASP A 136 15.75 7.41 -6.81
CA ASP A 136 16.85 8.30 -6.41
C ASP A 136 17.92 7.58 -5.56
N ASP A 137 17.66 6.34 -5.16
CA ASP A 137 18.61 5.46 -4.47
C ASP A 137 18.90 4.18 -5.28
N GLU A 138 20.20 3.88 -5.45
CA GLU A 138 20.67 2.73 -6.21
C GLU A 138 20.31 1.38 -5.55
N ARG A 139 20.30 1.31 -4.20
CA ARG A 139 20.00 0.07 -3.49
C ARG A 139 18.53 -0.30 -3.66
N GLN A 140 17.64 0.69 -3.62
CA GLN A 140 16.21 0.48 -3.90
C GLN A 140 15.97 0.05 -5.34
N TYR A 141 16.67 0.65 -6.31
CA TYR A 141 16.62 0.19 -7.70
C TYR A 141 17.09 -1.26 -7.84
N ALA A 142 18.25 -1.60 -7.26
CA ALA A 142 18.82 -2.94 -7.33
C ALA A 142 17.91 -3.98 -6.68
N ALA A 143 17.34 -3.68 -5.50
CA ALA A 143 16.39 -4.53 -4.81
C ALA A 143 15.12 -4.76 -5.64
N ALA A 144 14.52 -3.70 -6.18
CA ALA A 144 13.34 -3.80 -7.04
C ALA A 144 13.61 -4.59 -8.32
N LYS A 145 14.77 -4.38 -8.95
CA LYS A 145 15.20 -5.12 -10.14
C LYS A 145 15.43 -6.60 -9.86
N ALA A 146 16.04 -6.93 -8.72
CA ALA A 146 16.22 -8.32 -8.30
C ALA A 146 14.88 -8.99 -8.03
N ALA A 147 14.00 -8.34 -7.27
CA ALA A 147 12.66 -8.86 -6.98
C ALA A 147 11.81 -9.07 -8.26
N ALA A 148 11.87 -8.12 -9.21
CA ALA A 148 11.18 -8.26 -10.50
C ALA A 148 11.62 -9.50 -11.31
N ARG A 149 12.87 -9.96 -11.14
CA ARG A 149 13.41 -11.16 -11.80
C ARG A 149 12.97 -12.46 -11.13
N LEU A 150 12.77 -12.44 -9.81
CA LEU A 150 12.35 -13.61 -9.03
C LEU A 150 10.86 -13.95 -9.24
N GLY A 151 10.06 -12.99 -9.71
CA GLY A 151 8.62 -13.15 -9.85
C GLY A 151 7.84 -12.71 -8.60
N PRO A 152 6.50 -12.78 -8.62
CA PRO A 152 5.71 -12.46 -7.44
C PRO A 152 6.09 -13.42 -6.30
N PRO A 153 6.11 -12.96 -5.04
CA PRO A 153 6.23 -13.89 -3.92
C PRO A 153 5.12 -14.94 -4.02
N PRO A 154 5.37 -16.20 -3.59
CA PRO A 154 4.32 -17.20 -3.53
C PRO A 154 3.17 -16.62 -2.71
N CYS A 155 1.96 -16.63 -3.28
CA CYS A 155 0.78 -16.39 -2.47
C CYS A 155 0.73 -17.52 -1.45
N GLY A 156 0.90 -17.20 -0.16
CA GLY A 156 0.59 -18.16 0.89
C GLY A 156 -0.84 -18.62 0.70
N ASP A 157 -1.08 -19.91 0.84
CA ASP A 157 -2.43 -20.45 0.82
C ASP A 157 -3.21 -19.71 1.90
N ALA A 158 -4.41 -19.20 1.60
CA ALA A 158 -5.22 -18.42 2.54
C ALA A 158 -5.63 -19.21 3.82
N ASN A 159 -5.15 -20.44 3.97
CA ASN A 159 -5.37 -21.33 5.09
C ASN A 159 -4.13 -21.53 5.99
N GLU A 160 -2.99 -20.91 5.66
CA GLU A 160 -1.83 -20.90 6.54
C GLU A 160 -1.89 -19.66 7.44
N ASN A 161 -2.33 -19.85 8.68
CA ASN A 161 -2.04 -18.86 9.72
C ASN A 161 -0.51 -18.78 9.84
N PRO A 162 0.11 -17.58 9.70
CA PRO A 162 1.52 -17.45 9.98
C PRO A 162 1.78 -17.96 11.42
N PRO A 163 2.91 -18.65 11.67
CA PRO A 163 3.23 -19.11 13.01
C PRO A 163 3.16 -17.92 13.96
N PRO A 164 2.49 -18.07 15.12
CA PRO A 164 2.40 -16.98 16.08
C PRO A 164 3.80 -16.47 16.41
N PRO A 165 3.99 -15.14 16.58
CA PRO A 165 5.28 -14.60 16.96
C PRO A 165 5.76 -15.27 18.26
N PRO A 166 7.09 -15.46 18.44
CA PRO A 166 7.61 -16.04 19.67
C PRO A 166 7.18 -15.17 20.87
N PRO A 167 6.73 -15.78 21.97
CA PRO A 167 6.18 -15.03 23.09
C PRO A 167 7.27 -14.17 23.75
N PRO A 168 6.94 -12.93 24.17
CA PRO A 168 7.83 -12.15 25.03
C PRO A 168 7.95 -12.83 26.41
N THR A 169 9.18 -13.00 26.87
CA THR A 169 9.49 -13.52 28.21
C THR A 169 9.06 -12.50 29.27
N THR A 170 7.91 -12.69 29.94
CA THR A 170 7.76 -12.64 31.41
C THR A 170 6.29 -12.69 31.90
N THR A 171 6.11 -13.51 32.93
CA THR A 171 5.17 -13.41 34.06
C THR A 171 3.66 -13.64 33.83
N THR A 172 3.25 -14.84 34.24
CA THR A 172 1.95 -15.25 34.79
C THR A 172 0.98 -14.13 35.20
N THR A 173 -0.20 -14.10 34.59
CA THR A 173 -1.48 -13.88 35.31
C THR A 173 -2.65 -14.47 34.51
N THR A 174 -3.31 -15.42 35.15
CA THR A 174 -4.56 -16.08 34.78
C THR A 174 -5.74 -15.11 34.68
N ARG A 175 -6.48 -15.08 33.56
CA ARG A 175 -7.96 -15.08 33.60
C ARG A 175 -8.67 -15.33 32.25
N THR A 176 -9.43 -16.43 32.25
CA THR A 176 -10.78 -16.65 31.71
C THR A 176 -11.14 -16.34 30.25
N ARG A 177 -11.26 -17.45 29.52
CA ARG A 177 -12.01 -17.72 28.29
C ARG A 177 -13.44 -17.14 28.29
N THR A 178 -13.79 -16.43 27.22
CA THR A 178 -15.15 -16.46 26.64
C THR A 178 -15.03 -16.52 25.12
N GLY A 179 -15.58 -17.59 24.53
CA GLY A 179 -15.68 -17.76 23.09
C GLY A 179 -16.96 -17.12 22.57
N VAL A 180 -16.87 -16.49 21.41
CA VAL A 180 -18.03 -16.14 20.58
C VAL A 180 -17.67 -16.54 19.15
N SER A 181 -18.20 -17.68 18.72
CA SER A 181 -18.18 -18.11 17.32
C SER A 181 -19.25 -17.33 16.57
N ASN A 182 -18.89 -16.63 15.49
CA ASN A 182 -19.84 -16.12 14.53
C ASN A 182 -19.63 -16.76 13.17
N SER A 183 -20.77 -17.08 12.56
CA SER A 183 -21.06 -17.98 11.46
C SER A 183 -20.69 -17.47 10.07
N ASP A 184 -20.23 -18.41 9.25
CA ASP A 184 -20.58 -18.68 7.85
C ASP A 184 -21.26 -17.55 7.06
N GLY A 185 -20.45 -16.87 6.25
CA GLY A 185 -20.91 -16.10 5.09
C GLY A 185 -20.40 -16.73 3.81
N GLN A 186 -21.21 -17.60 3.18
CA GLN A 186 -20.98 -18.09 1.83
C GLN A 186 -21.05 -16.91 0.82
N GLY A 187 -19.89 -16.39 0.44
CA GLY A 187 -19.73 -15.53 -0.73
C GLY A 187 -19.06 -16.33 -1.85
N SER A 188 -19.80 -16.62 -2.92
CA SER A 188 -19.31 -17.33 -4.10
C SER A 188 -18.18 -16.55 -4.80
N ILE A 189 -16.93 -16.94 -4.56
CA ILE A 189 -15.78 -16.42 -5.31
C ILE A 189 -15.67 -17.26 -6.59
N LEU A 190 -16.05 -16.67 -7.73
CA LEU A 190 -15.68 -17.19 -9.05
C LEU A 190 -14.15 -17.12 -9.14
N THR A 191 -13.51 -18.27 -8.93
CA THR A 191 -12.06 -18.42 -9.07
C THR A 191 -11.64 -18.10 -10.51
N ARG A 192 -10.41 -17.58 -10.67
CA ARG A 192 -9.81 -17.20 -11.96
C ARG A 192 -9.92 -18.30 -13.03
N GLU A 193 -9.86 -19.56 -12.62
CA GLU A 193 -10.04 -20.73 -13.50
C GLU A 193 -11.46 -20.83 -14.08
N LYS A 194 -12.49 -20.47 -13.31
CA LYS A 194 -13.88 -20.43 -13.81
C LYS A 194 -14.12 -19.28 -14.79
N MET A 195 -13.33 -18.20 -14.69
CA MET A 195 -13.44 -17.06 -15.59
C MET A 195 -12.82 -17.37 -16.96
N GLU A 196 -11.69 -18.08 -17.01
CA GLU A 196 -11.09 -18.55 -18.26
C GLU A 196 -11.99 -19.57 -18.97
N ALA A 197 -12.61 -20.51 -18.23
CA ALA A 197 -13.56 -21.46 -18.78
C ALA A 197 -14.80 -20.78 -19.38
N LEU A 198 -15.36 -19.78 -18.70
CA LEU A 198 -16.50 -18.99 -19.22
C LEU A 198 -16.14 -18.21 -20.49
N VAL A 199 -14.98 -17.57 -20.52
CA VAL A 199 -14.51 -16.85 -21.71
C VAL A 199 -14.32 -17.81 -22.89
N PHE A 200 -13.72 -18.98 -22.66
CA PHE A 200 -13.52 -19.98 -23.71
C PHE A 200 -14.86 -20.50 -24.25
N ILE A 201 -15.82 -20.82 -23.37
CA ILE A 201 -17.17 -21.25 -23.75
C ILE A 201 -17.88 -20.18 -24.57
N LEU A 202 -17.84 -18.91 -24.15
CA LEU A 202 -18.46 -17.81 -24.89
C LEU A 202 -17.85 -17.63 -26.28
N VAL A 203 -16.53 -17.70 -26.41
CA VAL A 203 -15.84 -17.60 -27.70
C VAL A 203 -16.25 -18.76 -28.62
N VAL A 204 -16.29 -19.98 -28.11
CA VAL A 204 -16.71 -21.15 -28.91
C VAL A 204 -18.16 -21.03 -29.35
N VAL A 205 -19.08 -20.62 -28.46
CA VAL A 205 -20.50 -20.43 -28.81
C VAL A 205 -20.67 -19.36 -29.89
N VAL A 206 -19.98 -18.22 -29.77
CA VAL A 206 -20.04 -17.16 -30.79
C VAL A 206 -19.52 -17.66 -32.14
N ILE A 207 -18.43 -18.43 -32.16
CA ILE A 207 -17.90 -19.00 -33.40
C ILE A 207 -18.92 -19.97 -34.03
N LEU A 208 -19.50 -20.88 -33.24
CA LEU A 208 -20.49 -21.84 -33.74
C LEU A 208 -21.74 -21.15 -34.29
N VAL A 209 -22.20 -20.09 -33.62
CA VAL A 209 -23.32 -19.26 -34.08
C VAL A 209 -22.96 -18.63 -35.42
N VAL A 210 -21.81 -17.95 -35.53
CA VAL A 210 -21.37 -17.31 -36.79
C VAL A 210 -21.27 -18.33 -37.93
N MET A 211 -20.74 -19.52 -37.66
CA MET A 211 -20.62 -20.60 -38.66
C MET A 211 -21.97 -21.22 -39.07
N ALA A 212 -23.02 -21.07 -38.26
CA ALA A 212 -24.37 -21.55 -38.60
C ALA A 212 -25.18 -20.55 -39.46
N PHE A 213 -24.72 -19.29 -39.55
CA PHE A 213 -25.39 -18.21 -40.29
C PHE A 213 -24.64 -17.77 -41.56
N VAL A 214 -23.57 -18.48 -41.94
CA VAL A 214 -22.80 -18.33 -43.20
C VAL A 214 -22.99 -19.58 -44.04
#